data_AF-A0A0L7N2Y7-F1
#
_entry.id   AF-A0A0L7N2Y7-F1
#
_cell.length_a   1.000
_cell.length_b   1.000
_cell.length_c   1.000
_cell.angle_alpha   90.00
_cell.angle_beta   90.00
_cell.angle_gamma   90.00
#
_symmetry.space_group_name_H-M   'P 1'
#
loop_
_entity.id
_entity.type
_entity.pdbx_description
1 polymer ?
#
loop_
_entity_poly.entity_id
_entity_poly.type
_entity_poly.pdbx_seq_one_letter_code
_entity_poly.pdbx_strand_id
1 'polypeptide(L)'
;MIAGKKDGNLKTMKETFGSEANALAAAKSELQRINRGMAAFDLNLAIGVPELIPQTPVRVTGFKPEIDGRGWLVKEVPHTLGDGGLTSKIQMERNADAMNTTEADA
;
A
#
# COMPACT_ATOMS: atom_id res chain seq x y z
N MET A 1 4.56 32.57 2.57
CA MET A 1 5.83 32.21 3.22
C MET A 1 5.65 30.82 3.84
N ILE A 2 6.48 29.84 3.48
CA ILE A 2 6.53 28.56 4.18
C ILE A 2 7.76 28.56 5.08
N ALA A 3 7.54 28.67 6.39
CA ALA A 3 8.52 28.40 7.42
C ALA A 3 8.32 26.93 7.85
N GLY A 4 9.27 26.07 7.51
CA GLY A 4 9.20 24.65 7.84
C GLY A 4 10.48 23.95 7.39
N LYS A 5 11.19 23.41 8.36
CA LYS A 5 12.51 22.78 8.31
C LYS A 5 12.63 21.75 7.17
N LYS A 6 13.76 21.79 6.44
CA LYS A 6 14.15 20.80 5.42
C LYS A 6 14.45 19.46 6.09
N ASP A 7 13.44 18.59 6.21
CA ASP A 7 13.64 17.16 6.47
C ASP A 7 12.56 16.37 5.71
N GLY A 8 13.00 15.60 4.70
CA GLY A 8 12.31 14.58 3.90
C GLY A 8 10.78 14.63 3.65
N ASN A 9 10.39 14.70 2.37
CA ASN A 9 9.05 14.36 1.83
C ASN A 9 7.92 15.39 1.98
N LEU A 10 8.20 16.70 1.87
CA LEU A 10 7.16 17.72 1.77
C LEU A 10 6.61 17.84 0.34
N LYS A 11 5.31 17.57 0.13
CA LYS A 11 4.60 17.86 -1.14
C LYS A 11 3.63 19.03 -0.96
N THR A 12 3.87 20.12 -1.70
CA THR A 12 2.97 21.28 -1.73
C THR A 12 1.78 21.04 -2.67
N MET A 13 0.57 21.26 -2.17
CA MET A 13 -0.67 21.27 -2.97
C MET A 13 -0.67 22.47 -3.93
N LYS A 14 -1.04 22.24 -5.21
CA LYS A 14 -1.17 23.32 -6.21
C LYS A 14 -2.56 23.97 -6.24
N GLU A 15 -3.55 23.34 -5.61
CA GLU A 15 -4.95 23.78 -5.64
C GLU A 15 -5.29 24.71 -4.46
N THR A 16 -6.19 25.66 -4.72
CA THR A 16 -6.78 26.52 -3.69
C THR A 16 -8.05 25.87 -3.17
N PHE A 17 -8.16 25.68 -1.85
CA PHE A 17 -9.33 25.06 -1.22
C PHE A 17 -10.20 26.12 -0.55
N GLY A 18 -11.53 25.94 -0.61
CA GLY A 18 -12.50 26.90 -0.05
C GLY A 18 -12.63 26.90 1.47
N SER A 19 -12.01 25.93 2.16
CA SER A 19 -11.97 25.85 3.63
C SER A 19 -10.75 25.09 4.11
N GLU A 20 -10.34 25.33 5.36
CA GLU A 20 -9.26 24.59 6.02
C GLU A 20 -9.55 23.09 6.09
N ALA A 21 -10.79 22.71 6.42
CA ALA A 21 -11.21 21.32 6.50
C ALA A 21 -11.05 20.59 5.15
N ASN A 22 -11.40 21.25 4.03
CA ASN A 22 -11.23 20.69 2.70
C ASN A 22 -9.76 20.54 2.32
N ALA A 23 -8.93 21.54 2.65
CA ALA A 23 -7.49 21.48 2.43
C ALA A 23 -6.83 20.32 3.19
N LEU A 24 -7.24 20.10 4.44
CA LEU A 24 -6.71 19.05 5.29
C LEU A 24 -7.14 17.65 4.83
N ALA A 25 -8.40 17.48 4.42
CA ALA A 25 -8.90 16.23 3.86
C ALA A 25 -8.17 15.87 2.54
N ALA A 26 -7.94 16.85 1.67
CA ALA A 26 -7.16 16.67 0.46
C ALA A 26 -5.70 16.29 0.77
N ALA A 27 -5.07 16.97 1.73
CA ALA A 27 -3.70 16.69 2.16
C ALA A 27 -3.54 15.25 2.67
N LYS A 28 -4.45 14.80 3.53
CA LYS A 28 -4.47 13.43 4.03
C LYS A 28 -4.64 12.41 2.90
N SER A 29 -5.59 12.65 2.01
CA SER A 29 -5.89 11.71 0.91
C SER A 29 -4.71 11.57 -0.06
N GLU A 30 -4.04 12.68 -0.36
CA GLU A 30 -2.87 12.67 -1.24
C GLU A 30 -1.65 12.02 -0.58
N LEU A 31 -1.45 12.26 0.72
CA LEU A 31 -0.41 11.58 1.49
C LEU A 31 -0.65 10.06 1.53
N GLN A 32 -1.89 9.63 1.79
CA GLN A 32 -2.26 8.22 1.77
C GLN A 32 -2.00 7.59 0.40
N ARG A 33 -2.32 8.30 -0.69
CA ARG A 33 -2.06 7.84 -2.07
C ARG A 33 -0.56 7.63 -2.32
N ILE A 34 0.29 8.55 -1.87
CA ILE A 34 1.74 8.42 -1.98
C ILE A 34 2.23 7.22 -1.18
N ASN A 35 1.77 7.07 0.06
CA ASN A 35 2.19 6.01 0.96
C ASN A 35 1.83 4.61 0.42
N ARG A 36 0.65 4.43 -0.20
CA ARG A 36 0.24 3.18 -0.85
C ARG A 36 1.20 2.76 -1.98
N GLY A 37 1.76 3.72 -2.72
CA GLY A 37 2.68 3.45 -3.83
C GLY A 37 4.15 3.24 -3.45
N MET A 38 4.52 3.33 -2.16
CA MET A 38 5.94 3.30 -1.75
C MET A 38 6.57 1.90 -1.65
N ALA A 39 5.78 0.83 -1.75
CA ALA A 39 6.32 -0.53 -1.77
C ALA A 39 5.40 -1.45 -2.59
N ALA A 40 5.99 -2.18 -3.53
CA ALA A 40 5.32 -3.20 -4.32
C ALA A 40 6.05 -4.54 -4.14
N PHE A 41 5.29 -5.63 -4.10
CA PHE A 41 5.81 -6.98 -3.99
C PHE A 41 4.99 -7.94 -4.86
N ASP A 42 5.69 -8.62 -5.78
CA ASP A 42 5.10 -9.56 -6.73
C ASP A 42 5.59 -10.98 -6.43
N LEU A 43 4.68 -11.94 -6.37
CA LEU A 43 4.97 -13.35 -6.13
C LEU A 43 4.19 -14.24 -7.10
N ASN A 44 4.87 -15.19 -7.75
CA ASN A 44 4.23 -16.23 -8.55
C ASN A 44 4.05 -17.48 -7.69
N LEU A 45 2.81 -17.93 -7.52
CA LEU A 45 2.48 -19.17 -6.84
C LEU A 45 2.31 -20.30 -7.86
N ALA A 46 3.02 -21.39 -7.63
CA ALA A 46 2.91 -22.62 -8.42
C ALA A 46 1.54 -23.29 -8.27
N ILE A 47 0.91 -23.12 -7.11
CA ILE A 47 -0.46 -23.58 -6.85
C ILE A 47 -1.36 -22.35 -6.79
N GLY A 48 -2.40 -22.35 -7.60
CA GLY A 48 -3.37 -21.27 -7.61
C GLY A 48 -4.24 -21.25 -6.36
N VAL A 49 -4.45 -20.06 -5.82
CA VAL A 49 -5.26 -19.84 -4.61
C VAL A 49 -6.45 -18.97 -4.99
N PRO A 50 -7.59 -19.56 -5.40
CA PRO A 50 -8.74 -18.80 -5.91
C PRO A 50 -9.44 -17.96 -4.83
N GLU A 51 -9.16 -18.20 -3.55
CA GLU A 51 -9.69 -17.42 -2.43
C GLU A 51 -9.03 -16.04 -2.30
N LEU A 52 -7.89 -15.81 -2.96
CA LEU A 52 -7.21 -14.52 -2.92
C LEU A 52 -7.92 -13.50 -3.82
N ILE A 53 -8.44 -12.46 -3.19
CA ILE A 53 -9.09 -11.34 -3.86
C ILE A 53 -8.36 -10.02 -3.57
N PRO A 54 -8.49 -9.01 -4.44
CA PRO A 54 -8.00 -7.66 -4.16
C PRO A 54 -8.51 -7.12 -2.82
N GLN A 55 -7.72 -6.24 -2.20
CA GLN A 55 -7.98 -5.65 -0.88
C GLN A 55 -7.94 -6.66 0.29
N THR A 56 -7.44 -7.88 0.08
CA THR A 56 -7.21 -8.84 1.16
C THR A 56 -5.88 -8.54 1.87
N PRO A 57 -5.87 -8.34 3.21
CA PRO A 57 -4.63 -8.27 3.97
C PRO A 57 -3.93 -9.63 3.97
N VAL A 58 -2.63 -9.64 3.71
CA VAL A 58 -1.83 -10.87 3.66
C VAL A 58 -0.53 -10.72 4.43
N ARG A 59 -0.04 -11.83 4.97
CA ARG A 59 1.25 -11.91 5.65
C ARG A 59 2.22 -12.70 4.80
N VAL A 60 3.41 -12.15 4.62
CA VAL A 60 4.52 -12.80 3.91
C VAL A 60 5.52 -13.29 4.96
N THR A 61 6.05 -14.51 4.77
CA THR A 61 7.04 -15.10 5.68
C THR A 61 8.12 -15.84 4.90
N GLY A 62 9.35 -15.84 5.40
CA GLY A 62 10.49 -16.53 4.79
C GLY A 62 11.32 -15.65 3.85
N PHE A 63 11.05 -14.35 3.81
CA PHE A 63 11.86 -13.37 3.08
C PHE A 63 12.68 -12.53 4.06
N LYS A 64 13.39 -11.51 3.54
CA LYS A 64 14.16 -10.61 4.38
C LYS A 64 13.23 -9.87 5.37
N PRO A 65 13.72 -9.46 6.55
CA PRO A 65 12.90 -8.79 7.57
C PRO A 65 12.16 -7.55 7.05
N GLU A 66 12.73 -6.84 6.08
CA GLU A 66 12.09 -5.65 5.50
C GLU A 66 10.86 -5.98 4.64
N ILE A 67 10.65 -7.25 4.26
CA ILE A 67 9.51 -7.78 3.51
C ILE A 67 8.52 -8.45 4.46
N ASP A 68 9.00 -9.36 5.31
CA ASP A 68 8.16 -10.13 6.24
C ASP A 68 7.48 -9.24 7.31
N GLY A 69 8.15 -8.15 7.71
CA GLY A 69 7.66 -7.21 8.73
C GLY A 69 6.66 -6.17 8.23
N ARG A 70 6.24 -6.22 6.96
CA ARG A 70 5.26 -5.26 6.40
C ARG A 70 3.86 -5.87 6.36
N GLY A 71 2.85 -5.07 6.71
CA GLY A 71 1.46 -5.38 6.39
C GLY A 71 1.25 -5.22 4.89
N TRP A 72 0.98 -6.33 4.19
CA TRP A 72 0.74 -6.34 2.75
C TRP A 72 -0.77 -6.34 2.46
N LEU A 73 -1.15 -5.65 1.41
CA LEU A 73 -2.51 -5.62 0.89
C LEU A 73 -2.47 -6.09 -0.57
N VAL A 74 -3.31 -7.06 -0.91
CA VAL A 74 -3.40 -7.57 -2.28
C VAL A 74 -3.97 -6.48 -3.19
N LYS A 75 -3.25 -6.16 -4.25
CA LYS A 75 -3.64 -5.22 -5.30
C LYS A 75 -4.33 -5.94 -6.45
N GLU A 76 -3.72 -7.02 -6.93
CA GLU A 76 -4.21 -7.78 -8.09
C GLU A 76 -3.78 -9.24 -7.98
N VAL A 77 -4.64 -10.15 -8.47
CA VAL A 77 -4.36 -11.60 -8.49
C VAL A 77 -4.75 -12.18 -9.85
N PRO A 78 -3.91 -12.06 -10.89
CA PRO A 78 -4.14 -12.78 -12.12
C PRO A 78 -3.96 -14.29 -11.93
N HIS A 79 -5.03 -15.03 -12.18
CA HIS A 79 -5.03 -16.49 -12.23
C HIS A 79 -4.84 -16.97 -13.66
N THR A 80 -4.09 -18.06 -13.85
CA THR A 80 -3.92 -18.70 -15.17
C THR A 80 -4.16 -20.19 -15.04
N LEU A 81 -5.02 -20.72 -15.90
CA LEU A 81 -5.31 -22.15 -16.00
C LEU A 81 -4.66 -22.71 -17.27
N GLY A 82 -3.81 -23.70 -17.12
CA GLY A 82 -3.15 -24.39 -18.24
C GLY A 82 -2.91 -25.87 -17.94
N ASP A 83 -2.08 -26.52 -18.75
CA ASP A 83 -1.83 -27.97 -18.66
C ASP A 83 -1.25 -28.41 -17.30
N GLY A 84 -0.54 -27.51 -16.60
CA GLY A 84 0.00 -27.73 -15.26
C GLY A 84 -0.97 -27.42 -14.12
N GLY A 85 -2.25 -27.15 -14.41
CA GLY A 85 -3.26 -26.75 -13.43
C GLY A 85 -3.38 -25.24 -13.24
N LEU A 86 -4.03 -24.84 -12.15
CA LEU A 86 -4.25 -23.44 -11.80
C LEU A 86 -2.98 -22.86 -11.16
N THR A 87 -2.52 -21.73 -11.69
CA THR A 87 -1.44 -20.92 -11.11
C THR A 87 -1.97 -19.54 -10.77
N SER A 88 -1.29 -18.81 -9.89
CA SER A 88 -1.70 -17.46 -9.50
C SER A 88 -0.50 -16.57 -9.30
N LYS A 89 -0.51 -15.39 -9.89
CA LYS A 89 0.44 -14.34 -9.55
C LYS A 89 -0.26 -13.37 -8.62
N ILE A 90 0.41 -12.97 -7.55
CA ILE A 90 -0.11 -12.03 -6.56
C ILE A 90 0.75 -10.78 -6.61
N GLN A 91 0.09 -9.63 -6.76
CA GLN A 91 0.71 -8.32 -6.63
C GLN A 91 0.19 -7.67 -5.35
N MET A 92 1.11 -7.19 -4.52
CA MET A 92 0.80 -6.61 -3.22
C MET A 92 1.44 -5.25 -3.08
N GLU A 93 0.77 -4.38 -2.33
CA GLU A 93 1.29 -3.09 -1.90
C GLU A 93 1.27 -2.98 -0.38
N ARG A 94 1.92 -1.95 0.15
CA ARG A 94 1.92 -1.72 1.61
C ARG A 94 0.52 -1.31 2.05
N ASN A 95 -0.01 -2.00 3.07
CA ASN A 95 -1.26 -1.61 3.70
C ASN A 95 -1.08 -0.25 4.40
N ALA A 96 -1.71 0.80 3.85
CA ALA A 96 -1.64 2.14 4.40
C ALA A 96 -2.44 2.30 5.70
N ASP A 97 -3.49 1.50 5.92
CA ASP A 97 -4.32 1.57 7.13
C ASP A 97 -3.58 0.98 8.34
N ALA A 98 -2.71 0.00 8.12
CA ALA A 98 -1.84 -0.53 9.16
C ALA A 98 -0.85 0.52 9.69
N MET A 99 -0.45 1.52 8.88
CA MET A 99 0.44 2.60 9.35
C MET A 99 -0.30 3.64 10.22
N ASN A 100 -1.58 3.89 9.96
CA ASN A 100 -2.37 4.85 10.74
C ASN A 100 -2.65 4.37 12.18
N THR A 101 -2.49 3.08 12.48
CA THR A 101 -2.69 2.52 13.82
C THR A 101 -1.44 2.67 14.69
N THR A 102 -0.24 2.70 14.12
CA THR A 102 1.01 2.79 14.90
C THR A 102 1.32 4.21 15.38
N GLU A 103 0.73 5.25 14.78
CA GLU A 103 0.89 6.65 15.21
C GLU A 103 -0.21 7.12 16.19
N ALA A 104 -1.18 6.27 16.55
CA ALA A 104 -2.24 6.60 17.51
C ALA A 104 -1.93 6.19 18.96
N ASP A 105 -0.86 5.41 19.19
CA ASP A 105 -0.46 4.87 20.50
C ASP A 105 0.95 5.36 20.94
N ALA A 106 1.32 6.61 20.63
CA ALA A 106 2.57 7.24 21.08
C ALA A 106 2.35 8.66 21.64
#